data_AF-A0A6C2TXR9-F1
#
_entry.id   AF-A0A6C2TXR9-F1
#
_cell.length_a   1.000
_cell.length_b   1.000
_cell.length_c   1.000
_cell.angle_alpha   90.00
_cell.angle_beta   90.00
_cell.angle_gamma   90.00
#
_symmetry.space_group_name_H-M   'P 1'
#
loop_
_entity.id
_entity.type
_entity.pdbx_description
1 polymer ?
#
loop_
_entity_poly.entity_id
_entity_poly.type
_entity_poly.pdbx_seq_one_letter_code
_entity_poly.pdbx_strand_id
1 'polypeptide(L)'
;MSAYIVAKEHVAYLAAMAMAGTGKPYGGGLEWYHGESSRDCIREGELTAAVEAANMLWKENMISVAHRYSDPVEELPGDRYVEDDITEADVAFQQATVAFEPVQVLKSCNCLEYQSCEHPGWEASEAHAFLQALKDKAVRALPGYERARWGAPVAKAEKAGAL
;
A
#
# COMPACT_ATOMS: atom_id res chain seq x y z
N MET A 1 12.48 -15.17 -2.81
CA MET A 1 11.14 -15.37 -3.39
C MET A 1 11.21 -14.88 -4.83
N SER A 2 10.27 -15.27 -5.70
CA SER A 2 10.20 -14.83 -7.10
C SER A 2 9.07 -13.82 -7.26
N ALA A 3 9.19 -12.87 -8.20
CA ALA A 3 8.12 -11.92 -8.48
C ALA A 3 6.92 -12.62 -9.16
N TYR A 4 5.68 -12.18 -8.91
CA TYR A 4 4.46 -12.69 -9.54
C TYR A 4 3.36 -11.63 -9.63
N ILE A 5 2.40 -11.83 -10.54
CA ILE A 5 1.21 -10.98 -10.69
C ILE A 5 0.28 -11.24 -9.51
N VAL A 6 0.03 -10.22 -8.69
CA VAL A 6 -0.84 -10.35 -7.51
C VAL A 6 -2.30 -10.51 -7.91
N ALA A 7 -3.09 -11.13 -7.03
CA ALA A 7 -4.53 -11.25 -7.18
C ALA A 7 -5.23 -9.87 -7.09
N LYS A 8 -6.38 -9.73 -7.76
CA LYS A 8 -7.18 -8.49 -7.74
C LYS A 8 -7.56 -8.06 -6.33
N GLU A 9 -7.84 -9.02 -5.46
CA GLU A 9 -8.20 -8.80 -4.07
C GLU A 9 -7.09 -8.08 -3.31
N HIS A 10 -5.82 -8.29 -3.67
CA HIS A 10 -4.68 -7.64 -3.01
C HIS A 10 -4.67 -6.13 -3.25
N VAL A 11 -4.84 -5.72 -4.50
CA VAL A 11 -4.83 -4.31 -4.91
C VAL A 11 -6.15 -3.61 -4.57
N ALA A 12 -7.29 -4.31 -4.68
CA ALA A 12 -8.57 -3.82 -4.19
C ALA A 12 -8.56 -3.59 -2.67
N TYR A 13 -7.93 -4.49 -1.91
CA TYR A 13 -7.73 -4.33 -0.46
C TYR A 13 -6.93 -3.06 -0.15
N LEU A 14 -5.78 -2.85 -0.81
CA LEU A 14 -4.95 -1.66 -0.58
C LEU A 14 -5.69 -0.37 -0.90
N ALA A 15 -6.46 -0.32 -1.99
CA ALA A 15 -7.29 0.81 -2.36
C ALA A 15 -8.42 1.07 -1.35
N ALA A 16 -9.09 0.01 -0.86
CA ALA A 16 -10.08 0.14 0.20
C ALA A 16 -9.47 0.71 1.50
N MET A 17 -8.26 0.28 1.87
CA MET A 17 -7.55 0.79 3.04
C MET A 17 -7.06 2.23 2.86
N ALA A 18 -6.78 2.66 1.63
CA ALA A 18 -6.49 4.05 1.32
C ALA A 18 -7.70 4.95 1.59
N MET A 19 -8.93 4.53 1.25
CA MET A 19 -10.15 5.26 1.62
C MET A 19 -10.47 5.20 3.11
N ALA A 20 -10.28 4.05 3.74
CA ALA A 20 -10.83 3.76 5.06
C ALA A 20 -10.33 4.73 6.15
N GLY A 21 -11.23 5.13 7.04
CA GLY A 21 -10.86 5.81 8.27
C GLY A 21 -10.07 4.88 9.20
N THR A 22 -9.03 5.42 9.85
CA THR A 22 -8.21 4.66 10.81
C THR A 22 -8.80 4.63 12.23
N GLY A 23 -10.03 5.12 12.42
CA GLY A 23 -10.64 5.36 13.73
C GLY A 23 -10.06 6.58 14.48
N LYS A 24 -9.14 7.32 13.85
CA LYS A 24 -8.57 8.58 14.36
C LYS A 24 -9.20 9.79 13.66
N PRO A 25 -9.24 10.97 14.33
CA PRO A 25 -9.90 12.18 13.78
C PRO A 25 -9.28 12.72 12.48
N TYR A 26 -8.06 12.31 12.12
CA TYR A 26 -7.35 12.74 10.91
C TYR A 26 -6.93 11.55 10.02
N GLY A 27 -7.73 10.48 10.03
CA GLY A 27 -7.37 9.19 9.44
C GLY A 27 -8.14 8.78 8.18
N GLY A 28 -9.08 9.59 7.70
CA GLY A 28 -9.87 9.29 6.50
C GLY A 28 -9.13 9.65 5.22
N GLY A 29 -9.23 8.80 4.19
CA GLY A 29 -8.62 9.04 2.88
C GLY A 29 -7.09 8.92 2.84
N LEU A 30 -6.51 9.20 1.68
CA LEU A 30 -5.08 9.17 1.41
C LEU A 30 -4.72 10.30 0.44
N GLU A 31 -3.60 10.99 0.72
CA GLU A 31 -2.97 11.91 -0.23
C GLU A 31 -1.55 11.40 -0.52
N TRP A 32 -1.14 11.42 -1.78
CA TRP A 32 0.24 11.11 -2.19
C TRP A 32 0.72 12.14 -3.21
N TYR A 33 2.05 12.20 -3.35
CA TYR A 33 2.71 13.13 -4.26
C TYR A 33 3.53 12.34 -5.26
N HIS A 34 3.36 12.66 -6.53
CA HIS A 34 4.10 12.04 -7.62
C HIS A 34 4.54 13.11 -8.63
N GLY A 35 5.80 13.04 -9.07
CA GLY A 35 6.42 14.10 -9.87
C GLY A 35 6.64 15.41 -9.11
N GLU A 36 6.92 16.49 -9.84
CA GLU A 36 7.36 17.77 -9.24
C GLU A 36 6.25 18.54 -8.51
N SER A 37 4.98 18.26 -8.81
CA SER A 37 3.84 19.00 -8.25
C SER A 37 2.48 18.28 -8.33
N SER A 38 2.41 17.00 -8.75
CA SER A 38 1.12 16.30 -8.70
C SER A 38 0.82 15.90 -7.27
N ARG A 39 -0.35 16.31 -6.79
CA ARG A 39 -0.93 15.80 -5.56
C ARG A 39 -2.22 15.10 -5.94
N ASP A 40 -2.22 13.81 -5.73
CA ASP A 40 -3.37 12.95 -5.96
C ASP A 40 -3.96 12.55 -4.61
N CYS A 41 -5.28 12.33 -4.59
CA CYS A 41 -5.97 12.00 -3.35
C CYS A 41 -7.14 11.07 -3.58
N ILE A 42 -7.39 10.24 -2.56
CA ILE A 42 -8.61 9.47 -2.40
C ILE A 42 -9.27 9.96 -1.12
N ARG A 43 -10.49 10.51 -1.22
CA ARG A 43 -11.28 10.85 -0.03
C ARG A 43 -11.90 9.62 0.59
N GLU A 44 -12.33 9.75 1.84
CA GLU A 44 -13.04 8.68 2.53
C GLU A 44 -14.32 8.28 1.75
N GLY A 45 -14.38 7.01 1.35
CA GLY A 45 -15.49 6.45 0.57
C GLY A 45 -15.49 6.78 -0.93
N GLU A 46 -14.45 7.42 -1.47
CA GLU A 46 -14.35 7.76 -2.90
C GLU A 46 -13.96 6.55 -3.76
N LEU A 47 -14.95 5.71 -4.09
CA LEU A 47 -14.76 4.44 -4.82
C LEU A 47 -14.06 4.62 -6.16
N THR A 48 -14.43 5.63 -6.96
CA THR A 48 -13.87 5.83 -8.30
C THR A 48 -12.35 6.08 -8.24
N ALA A 49 -11.88 6.99 -7.38
CA ALA A 49 -10.44 7.24 -7.20
C ALA A 49 -9.71 6.02 -6.62
N ALA A 50 -10.37 5.24 -5.77
CA ALA A 50 -9.81 4.00 -5.24
C ALA A 50 -9.66 2.92 -6.32
N VAL A 51 -10.61 2.80 -7.24
CA VAL A 51 -10.53 1.89 -8.39
C VAL A 51 -9.40 2.29 -9.33
N GLU A 52 -9.25 3.58 -9.61
CA GLU A 52 -8.15 4.10 -10.42
C GLU A 52 -6.79 3.76 -9.79
N ALA A 53 -6.64 3.97 -8.48
CA ALA A 53 -5.43 3.59 -7.76
C ALA A 53 -5.19 2.07 -7.75
N ALA A 54 -6.23 1.25 -7.59
CA ALA A 54 -6.10 -0.21 -7.60
C ALA A 54 -5.58 -0.71 -8.96
N ASN A 55 -6.13 -0.19 -10.06
CA ASN A 55 -5.69 -0.54 -11.42
C ASN A 55 -4.27 -0.02 -11.71
N MET A 56 -3.92 1.19 -11.23
CA MET A 56 -2.56 1.74 -11.31
C MET A 56 -1.54 0.82 -10.61
N LEU A 57 -1.85 0.38 -9.38
CA LEU A 57 -1.01 -0.55 -8.62
C LEU A 57 -0.84 -1.89 -9.33
N TRP A 58 -1.92 -2.43 -9.89
CA TRP A 58 -1.89 -3.74 -10.55
C TRP A 58 -1.09 -3.69 -11.84
N LYS A 59 -1.27 -2.64 -12.64
CA LYS A 59 -0.50 -2.42 -13.87
C LYS A 59 1.00 -2.31 -13.61
N GLU A 60 1.40 -1.60 -12.55
CA GLU A 60 2.81 -1.50 -12.18
C GLU A 60 3.40 -2.87 -11.79
N ASN A 61 2.64 -3.68 -11.05
CA ASN A 61 3.04 -5.05 -10.74
C ASN A 61 3.21 -5.90 -12.02
N MET A 62 2.31 -5.77 -13.00
CA MET A 62 2.46 -6.44 -14.29
C MET A 62 3.73 -5.98 -15.04
N ILE A 63 4.05 -4.68 -15.02
CA ILE A 63 5.28 -4.14 -15.61
C ILE A 63 6.53 -4.77 -14.98
N SER A 64 6.56 -4.87 -13.65
CA SER A 64 7.65 -5.51 -12.90
C SER A 64 7.84 -6.98 -13.28
N VAL A 65 6.74 -7.75 -13.28
CA VAL A 65 6.78 -9.18 -13.62
C VAL A 65 7.25 -9.37 -15.07
N ALA A 66 6.70 -8.60 -16.02
CA ALA A 66 7.11 -8.64 -17.42
C ALA A 66 8.56 -8.16 -17.64
N HIS A 67 9.11 -7.33 -16.76
CA HIS A 67 10.52 -6.95 -16.82
C HIS A 67 11.45 -8.09 -16.37
N ARG A 68 11.03 -8.84 -15.34
CA ARG A 68 11.83 -9.91 -14.75
C ARG A 68 11.88 -11.17 -15.62
N TYR A 69 10.79 -11.50 -16.28
CA TYR A 69 10.65 -12.73 -17.05
C TYR A 69 10.62 -12.44 -18.55
N SER A 70 11.34 -13.25 -19.34
CA SER A 70 11.31 -13.20 -20.80
C SER A 70 10.24 -14.09 -21.42
N ASP A 71 9.51 -14.82 -20.57
CA ASP A 71 8.48 -15.78 -20.97
C ASP A 71 7.27 -15.07 -21.59
N PRO A 72 6.46 -15.78 -22.42
CA PRO A 72 5.18 -15.26 -22.90
C PRO A 72 4.28 -14.83 -21.74
N VAL A 73 3.41 -13.85 -21.99
CA VAL A 73 2.51 -13.25 -20.98
C VAL A 73 1.66 -14.31 -20.29
N GLU A 74 1.23 -15.33 -21.03
CA GLU A 74 0.39 -16.44 -20.56
C GLU A 74 1.10 -17.37 -19.57
N GLU A 75 2.43 -17.34 -19.58
CA GLU A 75 3.31 -18.17 -18.76
C GLU A 75 3.85 -17.41 -17.54
N LEU A 76 3.56 -16.12 -17.41
CA LEU A 76 3.99 -15.31 -16.27
C LEU A 76 3.37 -15.84 -14.96
N PRO A 77 4.14 -15.87 -13.86
CA PRO A 77 3.66 -16.37 -12.59
C PRO A 77 2.63 -15.41 -11.97
N GLY A 78 1.61 -15.97 -11.32
CA GLY A 78 0.60 -15.22 -10.56
C GLY A 78 -0.81 -15.36 -11.12
N ASP A 79 -1.70 -14.45 -10.70
CA ASP A 79 -3.04 -14.36 -11.26
C ASP A 79 -2.94 -13.79 -12.67
N ARG A 80 -2.99 -14.71 -13.62
CA ARG A 80 -2.75 -14.47 -15.04
C ARG A 80 -3.70 -13.41 -15.55
N TYR A 81 -3.18 -12.47 -16.33
CA TYR A 81 -3.84 -11.60 -17.31
C TYR A 81 -5.34 -11.92 -17.51
N VAL A 82 -6.18 -11.46 -16.59
CA VAL A 82 -7.64 -11.39 -16.79
C VAL A 82 -7.86 -9.98 -17.29
N GLU A 83 -8.36 -9.83 -18.51
CA GLU A 83 -8.61 -8.52 -19.16
C GLU A 83 -9.57 -7.62 -18.37
N ASP A 84 -10.23 -8.15 -17.36
CA ASP A 84 -11.15 -7.40 -16.53
C ASP A 84 -10.37 -6.50 -15.55
N ASP A 85 -10.50 -5.20 -15.71
CA ASP A 85 -10.05 -4.21 -14.74
C ASP A 85 -10.66 -4.48 -13.34
N ILE A 86 -10.02 -3.95 -12.31
CA ILE A 86 -10.61 -3.88 -10.97
C ILE A 86 -11.79 -2.92 -11.03
N THR A 87 -12.91 -3.31 -10.40
CA THR A 87 -14.18 -2.57 -10.43
C THR A 87 -14.52 -1.94 -9.08
N GLU A 88 -15.50 -1.04 -9.07
CA GLU A 88 -16.05 -0.51 -7.81
C GLU A 88 -16.61 -1.61 -6.91
N ALA A 89 -17.14 -2.70 -7.48
CA ALA A 89 -17.66 -3.82 -6.70
C ALA A 89 -16.55 -4.55 -5.93
N ASP A 90 -15.38 -4.73 -6.55
CA ASP A 90 -14.22 -5.36 -5.90
C ASP A 90 -13.73 -4.53 -4.71
N VAL A 91 -13.61 -3.22 -4.91
CA VAL A 91 -13.18 -2.29 -3.85
C VAL A 91 -14.24 -2.16 -2.75
N ALA A 92 -15.51 -2.02 -3.11
CA ALA A 92 -16.62 -1.92 -2.16
C ALA A 92 -16.76 -3.19 -1.32
N PHE A 93 -16.52 -4.37 -1.91
CA PHE A 93 -16.50 -5.62 -1.17
C PHE A 93 -15.42 -5.61 -0.08
N GLN A 94 -14.19 -5.19 -0.41
CA GLN A 94 -13.10 -5.08 0.57
C GLN A 94 -13.43 -4.06 1.66
N GLN A 95 -13.96 -2.89 1.28
CA GLN A 95 -14.37 -1.85 2.22
C GLN A 95 -15.46 -2.33 3.20
N ALA A 96 -16.41 -3.14 2.73
CA ALA A 96 -17.51 -3.63 3.55
C ALA A 96 -17.13 -4.82 4.45
N THR A 97 -16.09 -5.57 4.09
CA THR A 97 -15.75 -6.85 4.75
C THR A 97 -14.48 -6.80 5.59
N VAL A 98 -13.60 -5.82 5.36
CA VAL A 98 -12.30 -5.74 6.03
C VAL A 98 -12.15 -4.43 6.80
N ALA A 99 -11.87 -4.55 8.10
CA ALA A 99 -11.54 -3.40 8.94
C ALA A 99 -10.09 -2.96 8.71
N PHE A 100 -9.82 -1.67 8.94
CA PHE A 100 -8.46 -1.15 8.89
C PHE A 100 -7.61 -1.73 10.02
N GLU A 101 -6.63 -2.57 9.66
CA GLU A 101 -5.65 -3.15 10.59
C GLU A 101 -4.24 -2.73 10.13
N PRO A 102 -3.55 -1.83 10.88
CA PRO A 102 -2.34 -1.19 10.39
C PRO A 102 -1.20 -2.17 10.08
N VAL A 103 -1.05 -3.26 10.84
CA VAL A 103 0.04 -4.22 10.61
C VAL A 103 -0.20 -5.01 9.32
N GLN A 104 -1.45 -5.40 9.04
CA GLN A 104 -1.85 -6.08 7.82
C GLN A 104 -1.71 -5.16 6.62
N VAL A 105 -2.09 -3.88 6.73
CA VAL A 105 -1.86 -2.89 5.66
C VAL A 105 -0.38 -2.79 5.32
N LEU A 106 0.49 -2.65 6.34
CA LEU A 106 1.95 -2.60 6.14
C LEU A 106 2.48 -3.87 5.46
N LYS A 107 2.01 -5.05 5.88
CA LYS A 107 2.40 -6.32 5.27
C LYS A 107 1.96 -6.42 3.81
N SER A 108 0.73 -6.00 3.51
CA SER A 108 0.20 -5.99 2.14
C SER A 108 0.95 -4.99 1.24
N CYS A 109 1.31 -3.81 1.76
CA CYS A 109 2.16 -2.85 1.04
C CYS A 109 3.53 -3.45 0.73
N ASN A 110 4.22 -4.00 1.74
CA ASN A 110 5.54 -4.62 1.55
C ASN A 110 5.51 -5.81 0.59
N CYS A 111 4.41 -6.58 0.60
CA CYS A 111 4.19 -7.65 -0.36
C CYS A 111 4.14 -7.08 -1.78
N LEU A 112 3.27 -6.12 -2.05
CA LEU A 112 3.12 -5.55 -3.39
C LEU A 112 4.40 -4.86 -3.87
N GLU A 113 5.05 -4.08 -3.01
CA GLU A 113 6.34 -3.44 -3.32
C GLU A 113 7.39 -4.47 -3.75
N TYR A 114 7.51 -5.58 -3.03
CA TYR A 114 8.43 -6.66 -3.41
C TYR A 114 8.06 -7.30 -4.76
N GLN A 115 6.78 -7.43 -5.08
CA GLN A 115 6.33 -7.96 -6.38
C GLN A 115 6.49 -6.96 -7.53
N SER A 116 6.63 -5.66 -7.23
CA SER A 116 6.63 -4.58 -8.22
C SER A 116 7.99 -3.90 -8.47
N CYS A 117 9.05 -4.28 -7.75
CA CYS A 117 10.31 -3.53 -7.75
C CYS A 117 11.38 -4.01 -8.74
N GLU A 118 11.04 -4.82 -9.75
CA GLU A 118 12.04 -5.46 -10.62
C GLU A 118 12.57 -4.55 -11.74
N HIS A 119 11.82 -3.50 -12.11
CA HIS A 119 12.18 -2.60 -13.22
C HIS A 119 12.82 -1.28 -12.73
N PRO A 120 13.72 -0.66 -13.51
CA PRO A 120 14.48 0.53 -13.07
C PRO A 120 13.63 1.79 -12.83
N GLY A 121 12.38 1.80 -13.32
CA GLY A 121 11.45 2.92 -13.12
C GLY A 121 10.68 2.88 -11.80
N TRP A 122 10.79 1.79 -11.02
CA TRP A 122 9.97 1.55 -9.83
C TRP A 122 10.02 2.69 -8.81
N GLU A 123 11.21 3.15 -8.41
CA GLU A 123 11.32 4.17 -7.36
C GLU A 123 10.67 5.51 -7.74
N ALA A 124 10.60 5.79 -9.05
CA ALA A 124 9.99 6.99 -9.61
C ALA A 124 8.52 6.79 -9.99
N SER A 125 7.93 5.62 -9.75
CA SER A 125 6.56 5.34 -10.16
C SER A 125 5.53 5.89 -9.17
N GLU A 126 4.32 6.11 -9.67
CA GLU A 126 3.20 6.58 -8.86
C GLU A 126 2.79 5.51 -7.84
N ALA A 127 2.85 4.23 -8.23
CA ALA A 127 2.56 3.10 -7.36
C ALA A 127 3.49 3.08 -6.13
N HIS A 128 4.79 3.33 -6.34
CA HIS A 128 5.74 3.43 -5.24
C HIS A 128 5.34 4.59 -4.30
N ALA A 129 5.04 5.77 -4.82
CA ALA A 129 4.62 6.92 -4.03
C ALA A 129 3.32 6.65 -3.23
N PHE A 130 2.32 6.04 -3.87
CA PHE A 130 1.08 5.61 -3.23
C PHE A 130 1.35 4.66 -2.05
N LEU A 131 2.19 3.63 -2.27
CA LEU A 131 2.53 2.66 -1.22
C LEU A 131 3.27 3.32 -0.05
N GLN A 132 4.17 4.28 -0.30
CA GLN A 132 4.81 5.02 0.80
C GLN A 132 3.79 5.81 1.61
N ALA A 133 2.87 6.53 0.96
CA ALA A 133 1.82 7.27 1.63
C ALA A 133 0.91 6.35 2.47
N LEU A 134 0.53 5.20 1.93
CA LEU A 134 -0.31 4.23 2.65
C LEU A 134 0.43 3.59 3.83
N LYS A 135 1.73 3.30 3.68
CA LYS A 135 2.58 2.84 4.80
C LYS A 135 2.65 3.90 5.89
N ASP A 136 2.82 5.17 5.55
CA ASP A 136 2.83 6.27 6.52
C ASP A 136 1.49 6.39 7.26
N LYS A 137 0.37 6.29 6.53
CA LYS A 137 -0.98 6.23 7.12
C LYS A 137 -1.10 5.08 8.11
N ALA A 138 -0.65 3.88 7.74
CA ALA A 138 -0.71 2.70 8.59
C ALA A 138 0.21 2.81 9.82
N VAL A 139 1.44 3.34 9.67
CA VAL A 139 2.36 3.59 10.79
C VAL A 139 1.74 4.55 11.79
N ARG A 140 1.15 5.66 11.33
CA ARG A 140 0.47 6.62 12.19
C ARG A 140 -0.72 5.99 12.90
N ALA A 141 -1.37 4.99 12.32
CA ALA A 141 -2.48 4.28 12.93
C ALA A 141 -2.06 3.20 13.96
N LEU A 142 -0.77 2.87 14.08
CA LEU A 142 -0.31 1.84 15.02
C LEU A 142 -0.71 2.13 16.48
N PRO A 143 -1.14 1.11 17.24
CA PRO A 143 -1.41 1.26 18.66
C PRO A 143 -0.18 1.80 19.41
N GLY A 144 -0.37 2.92 20.11
CA GLY A 144 0.68 3.56 20.88
C GLY A 144 1.54 4.58 20.12
N TYR A 145 1.37 4.74 18.79
CA TYR A 145 2.13 5.73 18.01
C TYR A 145 1.99 7.14 18.57
N GLU A 146 0.77 7.63 18.82
CA GLU A 146 0.53 8.97 19.39
C GLU A 146 1.08 9.16 20.80
N ARG A 147 1.18 8.08 21.57
CA ARG A 147 1.66 8.12 22.96
C ARG A 147 3.18 8.04 23.03
N ALA A 148 3.82 7.56 21.96
CA ALA A 148 5.26 7.51 21.89
C ALA A 148 5.81 8.95 21.87
N ARG A 149 6.93 9.16 22.57
CA ARG A 149 7.58 10.47 22.51
C ARG A 149 8.17 10.70 21.13
N TRP A 150 8.17 11.96 20.71
CA TRP A 150 9.03 12.40 19.62
C TRP A 150 10.50 12.33 20.05
N GLY A 151 11.37 11.85 19.15
CA GLY A 151 12.81 11.76 19.39
C GLY A 151 13.28 10.49 20.13
N ALA A 152 14.60 10.33 20.23
CA ALA A 152 15.21 9.13 20.76
C ALA A 152 14.91 8.88 22.26
N PRO A 153 14.91 7.61 22.72
CA PRO A 153 15.76 7.19 23.81
C PRO A 153 16.31 8.20 24.82
N VAL A 154 15.77 8.42 26.02
CA VAL A 154 16.73 8.70 27.12
C VAL A 154 17.36 7.36 27.49
N ALA A 155 18.70 7.30 27.53
CA ALA A 155 19.40 6.12 27.98
C ALA A 155 18.89 5.75 29.39
N LYS A 156 18.64 4.47 29.64
CA LYS A 156 18.40 4.02 31.01
C LYS A 156 19.67 4.30 31.79
N ALA A 157 19.67 5.32 32.64
CA ALA A 157 20.72 5.47 33.64
C ALA A 157 20.74 4.17 34.45
N GLU A 158 21.87 3.48 34.41
CA GLU A 158 22.10 2.29 35.23
C GLU A 158 21.81 2.68 36.67
N LYS A 159 20.86 1.98 37.31
CA LYS A 159 20.77 1.96 38.77
C LYS A 159 22.04 1.27 39.28
N ALA A 160 23.12 2.01 39.40
CA ALA A 160 24.34 1.58 40.07
C ALA A 160 24.53 2.42 41.32
N GLY A 161 24.30 1.80 42.49
CA GLY A 161 24.98 2.18 43.73
C GLY A 161 24.25 3.09 44.69
N ALA A 162 23.05 2.71 45.13
CA ALA A 162 22.67 2.96 46.52
C ALA A 162 23.03 1.70 47.32
N LEU A 163 24.25 1.66 47.87
CA LEU A 163 24.68 0.84 49.02
C LEU A 163 25.94 1.49 49.62
#